data_AF-B3JDZ3-F1
#
_entry.id   AF-B3JDZ3-F1
#
_cell.length_a   1.000
_cell.length_b   1.000
_cell.length_c   1.000
_cell.angle_alpha   90.00
_cell.angle_beta   90.00
_cell.angle_gamma   90.00
#
_symmetry.space_group_name_H-M   'P 1'
#
loop_
_entity.id
_entity.type
_entity.pdbx_description
1 polymer ?
#
loop_
_entity_poly.entity_id
_entity_poly.type
_entity_poly.pdbx_seq_one_letter_code
_entity_poly.pdbx_strand_id
1 'polypeptide(L)' 'SENAVRIQIYCAIITYCLVAIVQHDMKLERSVYEILQILGISLTDKTHLSDLFDKSNFKNVKDRYDSSEPNLFNF' A
#
# COMPACT_ATOMS: atom_id res chain seq x y z
N SER A 1 -12.03 13.95 -16.80
CA SER A 1 -11.80 13.85 -18.25
C SER A 1 -11.25 12.46 -18.56
N GLU A 2 -11.52 11.93 -19.75
CA GLU A 2 -11.02 10.60 -20.17
C GLU A 2 -9.49 10.46 -20.01
N ASN A 3 -8.75 11.55 -20.27
CA ASN A 3 -7.31 11.59 -20.08
C ASN A 3 -6.88 11.41 -18.61
N ALA A 4 -7.62 11.99 -17.66
CA ALA A 4 -7.32 11.82 -16.24
C ALA A 4 -7.53 10.36 -15.80
N VAL A 5 -8.57 9.69 -16.31
CA VAL A 5 -8.86 8.29 -15.99
C VAL A 5 -7.75 7.37 -16.50
N ARG A 6 -7.29 7.56 -17.74
CA ARG A 6 -6.14 6.80 -18.26
C ARG A 6 -4.89 6.98 -17.42
N ILE A 7 -4.57 8.22 -17.05
CA ILE A 7 -3.40 8.53 -16.22
C ILE A 7 -3.51 7.82 -14.85
N GLN A 8 -4.69 7.81 -14.23
CA GLN A 8 -4.90 7.10 -12.96
C GLN A 8 -4.66 5.59 -13.10
N ILE A 9 -5.15 4.98 -14.19
CA ILE A 9 -4.92 3.54 -14.45
C ILE A 9 -3.43 3.26 -14.61
N TYR A 10 -2.70 4.04 -15.43
CA TYR A 10 -1.26 3.85 -15.57
C TYR A 10 -0.51 4.04 -14.26
N CYS A 11 -0.90 5.04 -13.45
CA CYS A 11 -0.30 5.28 -12.14
C CYS A 11 -0.53 4.10 -11.18
N ALA A 12 -1.73 3.51 -11.19
CA ALA A 12 -2.06 2.34 -10.38
C ALA A 12 -1.21 1.12 -10.78
N ILE A 13 -1.05 0.87 -12.09
CA ILE A 13 -0.23 -0.24 -12.59
C ILE A 13 1.23 -0.05 -12.19
N ILE A 14 1.80 1.15 -12.41
CA ILE A 14 3.19 1.46 -12.06
C ILE A 14 3.42 1.30 -10.56
N THR A 15 2.50 1.80 -9.74
CA THR A 15 2.57 1.67 -8.28
C THR A 15 2.56 0.20 -7.87
N TYR A 16 1.66 -0.60 -8.43
CA TYR A 16 1.58 -2.03 -8.12
C TYR A 16 2.86 -2.78 -8.49
N CYS A 17 3.42 -2.51 -9.69
CA CYS A 17 4.69 -3.09 -10.11
C CYS A 17 5.84 -2.70 -9.17
N LEU A 18 5.90 -1.44 -8.74
CA LEU A 18 6.94 -0.98 -7.80
C LEU A 18 6.85 -1.71 -6.46
N VAL A 19 5.64 -1.85 -5.92
CA VAL A 19 5.42 -2.57 -4.66
C VAL A 19 5.79 -4.04 -4.78
N ALA A 20 5.47 -4.69 -5.90
CA ALA A 20 5.86 -6.08 -6.16
C ALA A 20 7.39 -6.26 -6.23
N ILE A 21 8.11 -5.30 -6.82
CA ILE A 21 9.58 -5.30 -6.84
C ILE A 21 10.13 -5.20 -5.41
N VAL A 22 9.62 -4.25 -4.62
CA VAL A 22 10.03 -4.06 -3.21
C VAL A 22 9.75 -5.33 -2.39
N GLN A 23 8.57 -5.94 -2.55
CA GLN A 23 8.20 -7.19 -1.89
C GLN A 23 9.22 -8.29 -2.18
N HIS A 24 9.56 -8.48 -3.46
CA HIS A 24 10.47 -9.53 -3.89
C HIS A 24 11.91 -9.27 -3.43
N ASP A 25 12.42 -8.05 -3.63
CA ASP A 25 13.80 -7.68 -3.31
C ASP A 25 14.08 -7.77 -1.80
N MET A 26 13.11 -7.34 -1.00
CA MET A 26 13.19 -7.39 0.46
C MET A 26 12.70 -8.72 1.06
N LYS A 27 12.29 -9.68 0.22
CA LYS A 27 11.78 -11.00 0.62
C LYS A 27 10.67 -10.94 1.68
N LEU A 28 9.74 -10.00 1.52
CA LEU A 28 8.65 -9.79 2.46
C LEU A 28 7.60 -10.90 2.30
N GLU A 29 7.25 -11.58 3.39
CA GLU A 29 6.19 -12.61 3.42
C GLU A 29 4.76 -12.02 3.44
N ARG A 30 4.63 -10.68 3.46
CA ARG A 30 3.34 -9.98 3.48
C ARG A 30 2.75 -9.87 2.08
N SER A 31 1.43 -9.69 1.99
CA SER A 31 0.77 -9.46 0.71
C SER A 31 1.14 -8.10 0.10
N VAL A 32 1.06 -7.98 -1.22
CA VAL A 32 1.29 -6.72 -1.96
C VAL A 32 0.38 -5.60 -1.43
N TYR A 33 -0.86 -5.93 -1.06
CA TYR A 33 -1.82 -4.97 -0.50
C TYR A 33 -1.38 -4.43 0.87
N GLU A 34 -0.90 -5.28 1.77
CA GLU A 34 -0.39 -4.85 3.07
C GLU A 34 0.84 -3.95 2.94
N ILE A 35 1.74 -4.27 2.01
CA ILE A 35 2.93 -3.47 1.73
C ILE A 35 2.51 -2.09 1.20
N LEU A 36 1.56 -2.05 0.25
CA LEU A 36 1.02 -0.81 -0.29
C LEU A 36 0.37 0.06 0.81
N GLN A 37 -0.36 -0.54 1.76
CA GLN A 37 -0.97 0.20 2.87
C GLN A 37 0.07 0.79 3.83
N ILE A 38 1.09 0.00 4.19
CA ILE A 38 2.18 0.47 5.05
C ILE A 38 2.88 1.66 4.39
N LEU A 39 3.21 1.53 3.09
CA LEU A 39 3.78 2.64 2.31
C LEU A 39 2.86 3.86 2.26
N GLY A 40 1.55 3.66 2.12
CA GLY A 40 0.56 4.74 2.10
C GLY A 40 0.48 5.52 3.42
N ILE A 41 0.54 4.82 4.57
CA ILE A 41 0.54 5.45 5.90
C ILE A 41 1.88 6.15 6.18
N SER A 42 2.97 5.57 5.68
CA SER A 42 4.34 6.02 5.95
C SER A 42 4.90 6.96 4.89
N LEU A 43 4.05 7.52 4.01
CA LEU A 43 4.50 8.34 2.89
C LEU A 43 5.29 9.61 3.30
N THR A 44 5.00 10.15 4.50
CA THR A 44 5.72 11.29 5.08
C THR A 44 6.80 10.88 6.09
N ASP A 45 6.92 9.58 6.35
CA ASP A 45 7.90 9.00 7.26
C ASP A 45 9.27 8.96 6.56
N LYS A 46 10.33 9.31 7.30
CA LYS A 46 11.71 9.28 6.79
C LYS A 46 12.45 7.99 7.15
N THR A 47 11.79 7.05 7.82
CA THR A 47 12.35 5.76 8.22
C THR A 47 12.68 4.92 6.99
N HIS A 48 13.78 4.18 7.05
CA HIS A 48 14.20 3.32 5.95
C HIS A 48 13.17 2.20 5.72
N LEU A 49 12.97 1.76 4.47
CA LEU A 49 11.97 0.72 4.15
C LEU A 49 12.21 -0.58 4.93
N SER A 50 13.47 -0.97 5.14
CA SER A 50 13.79 -2.17 5.93
C SER A 50 13.27 -2.06 7.37
N ASP A 51 13.58 -0.94 8.03
CA ASP A 51 13.10 -0.66 9.39
C ASP A 51 11.58 -0.50 9.43
N LEU A 52 10.99 0.07 8.38
CA LEU A 52 9.55 0.23 8.22
C LEU A 52 8.85 -1.13 8.25
N PHE A 53 9.35 -2.08 7.45
CA PHE A 53 8.74 -3.41 7.30
C PHE A 53 9.13 -4.38 8.43
N ASP A 54 10.27 -4.20 9.09
CA ASP A 54 10.64 -4.96 10.28
C ASP A 54 9.81 -4.53 11.49
N LYS A 55 9.63 -3.22 11.67
CA LYS A 55 8.85 -2.64 12.77
C LYS A 55 7.35 -2.82 12.57
N SER A 56 6.88 -2.99 11.32
CA SER A 56 5.46 -3.17 10.99
C SER A 56 4.88 -4.55 11.35
N ASN A 57 5.27 -5.13 12.50
CA ASN A 57 4.47 -6.14 13.22
C ASN A 57 3.14 -5.51 13.74
N PHE A 58 2.47 -4.70 12.92
CA PHE A 58 1.32 -3.91 13.28
C PHE A 58 0.05 -4.72 13.03
N LYS A 59 -0.42 -5.40 14.08
CA LYS A 59 -1.82 -5.88 14.21
C LYS A 59 -2.87 -4.77 13.94
N ASN A 60 -2.48 -3.50 13.94
CA ASN A 60 -3.33 -2.31 13.87
C ASN A 60 -3.83 -1.88 12.47
N VAL A 61 -3.50 -2.59 11.38
CA VAL A 61 -4.14 -2.30 10.07
C VAL A 61 -5.51 -2.95 10.00
N LYS A 62 -5.67 -4.15 10.58
CA LYS A 62 -6.94 -4.88 10.57
C LYS A 62 -8.03 -4.16 11.38
N ASP A 63 -7.69 -3.59 12.54
CA ASP A 63 -8.64 -2.92 13.44
C ASP A 63 -9.17 -1.56 12.90
N ARG A 64 -8.48 -0.96 11.91
CA ARG A 64 -8.93 0.30 11.29
C ARG A 64 -9.99 0.12 10.21
N TYR A 65 -10.21 -1.10 9.72
CA TYR A 65 -11.26 -1.40 8.74
C TYR A 65 -12.49 -2.08 9.36
N ASP A 66 -12.34 -2.78 10.50
CA ASP A 66 -13.48 -3.37 11.22
C ASP A 66 -14.41 -2.30 11.86
N SER A 67 -13.94 -1.06 12.06
CA SER A 67 -14.67 -0.06 12.85
C SER A 67 -15.41 1.03 12.09
N SER A 68 -15.25 1.21 10.77
CA SER A 68 -16.11 2.10 9.96
C SER A 68 -15.70 2.04 8.48
N GLU A 69 -16.35 1.16 7.70
CA GLU A 69 -16.26 1.19 6.24
C GLU A 69 -17.47 1.98 5.69
N PRO A 70 -17.35 3.28 5.35
CA PRO A 70 -18.20 3.82 4.31
C PRO A 70 -17.59 3.32 3.00
N ASN A 71 -18.25 2.32 2.40
CA ASN A 71 -17.93 1.77 1.08
C ASN A 71 -17.75 2.90 0.05
N LEU A 72 -16.51 3.32 -0.17
CA LEU A 72 -16.16 4.35 -1.16
C LEU A 72 -16.15 3.78 -2.59
N PHE A 73 -16.23 2.46 -2.72
CA PHE A 73 -16.32 1.74 -4.00
C PHE A 73 -17.49 0.77 -3.99
N ASN A 74 -18.71 1.29 -3.83
CA ASN A 74 -19.90 0.56 -4.20
C ASN A 74 -20.23 0.87 -5.68
N PHE A 75 -19.91 -0.06 -6.58
CA PHE A 75 -20.38 -0.06 -7.97
C PHE A 75 -21.85 -0.52 -8.06
#